data_AF-A0A2V9FTG1-F1
#
_entry.id   AF-A0A2V9FTG1-F1
#
_cell.length_a   1.000
_cell.length_b   1.000
_cell.length_c   1.000
_cell.angle_alpha   90.00
_cell.angle_beta   90.00
_cell.angle_gamma   90.00
#
_symmetry.space_group_name_H-M   'P 1'
#
loop_
_entity.id
_entity.type
_entity.pdbx_description
1 polymer ?
#
loop_
_entity_poly.entity_id
_entity_poly.type
_entity_poly.pdbx_seq_one_letter_code
_entity_poly.pdbx_strand_id
1 'polypeptide(L)'
;MINVSEVGAFPTAIPGGFQITFGVYLPGIRATDGFDVVVRVIHREDRFDPAIQPQDSHLVWKNDHPLDLWGATVPVQPVSATHFGTEGLYLYRFQLWWTPSGGQRQLVTRWFTDPFARQTDIGLLSAVMLSRNPTPIAWTDDAYKTPELDDLIVYEVQVEEFNDNFDGVIDRLSYLQSLGVNCLELMPVASAKLDFDWGYGPLHYFSPSAHLGGPDGLRGLVDACHGVNMAVILDVVYQHVDPGFAYKLVYDDVNGTPGAPRVSSPMIGAGGLFGPQADFSQVFTQEYFAAANRHWLEQYHVDGFRYDQVTDLYASPTDTAYAKLAYDTSLFARHSPLLPRRQRIQQDNPVRRSAMESTGRFAQHIHQLRVAE
;
A
#
# COMPACT_ATOMS: atom_id res chain seq x y z
N MET A 1 0.17 -6.81 -16.10
CA MET A 1 -0.38 -7.18 -14.79
C MET A 1 0.74 -7.26 -13.78
N ILE A 2 0.79 -6.27 -12.89
CA ILE A 2 1.64 -6.27 -11.69
C ILE A 2 1.38 -7.54 -10.88
N ASN A 3 2.46 -8.29 -10.61
CA ASN A 3 2.44 -9.45 -9.74
C ASN A 3 3.12 -9.10 -8.41
N VAL A 4 2.32 -8.81 -7.38
CA VAL A 4 2.84 -8.40 -6.05
C VAL A 4 3.60 -9.50 -5.30
N SER A 5 3.65 -10.73 -5.82
CA SER A 5 4.51 -11.80 -5.27
C SER A 5 5.97 -11.71 -5.74
N GLU A 6 6.25 -10.89 -6.76
CA GLU A 6 7.61 -10.71 -7.30
C GLU A 6 8.32 -9.47 -6.75
N VAL A 7 7.59 -8.58 -6.07
CA VAL A 7 8.07 -7.28 -5.61
C VAL A 7 7.78 -7.06 -4.14
N GLY A 8 8.61 -6.27 -3.48
CA GLY A 8 8.66 -6.18 -2.03
C GLY A 8 9.89 -6.86 -1.44
N ALA A 9 9.86 -7.11 -0.13
CA ALA A 9 10.84 -7.90 0.60
C ALA A 9 10.18 -9.14 1.22
N PHE A 10 10.69 -10.33 0.90
CA PHE A 10 10.16 -11.61 1.37
C PHE A 10 11.22 -12.36 2.19
N PRO A 11 11.07 -12.40 3.52
CA PRO A 11 12.02 -13.06 4.39
C PRO A 11 11.80 -14.58 4.40
N THR A 12 12.87 -15.35 4.54
CA THR A 12 12.83 -16.80 4.75
C THR A 12 13.90 -17.20 5.76
N ALA A 13 13.51 -17.98 6.77
CA ALA A 13 14.46 -18.55 7.72
C ALA A 13 15.21 -19.72 7.06
N ILE A 14 16.53 -19.76 7.24
CA ILE A 14 17.40 -20.83 6.74
C ILE A 14 18.28 -21.37 7.88
N PRO A 15 18.91 -22.55 7.70
CA PRO A 15 19.89 -23.03 8.68
C PRO A 15 20.99 -21.98 8.90
N GLY A 16 21.21 -21.58 10.15
CA GLY A 16 22.27 -20.63 10.52
C GLY A 16 21.96 -19.14 10.31
N GLY A 17 20.83 -18.76 9.71
CA GLY A 17 20.50 -17.34 9.47
C GLY A 17 19.17 -17.13 8.76
N PHE A 18 19.11 -16.07 7.96
CA PHE A 18 17.94 -15.74 7.13
C PHE A 18 18.37 -15.43 5.71
N GLN A 19 17.40 -15.34 4.81
CA GLN A 19 17.56 -14.71 3.51
C GLN A 19 16.35 -13.80 3.25
N ILE A 20 16.55 -12.73 2.47
CA ILE A 20 15.48 -11.84 2.02
C ILE A 20 15.50 -11.82 0.50
N THR A 21 14.39 -12.18 -0.12
CA THR A 21 14.18 -12.00 -1.56
C THR A 21 13.57 -10.63 -1.79
N PHE A 22 14.29 -9.78 -2.50
CA PHE A 22 13.84 -8.45 -2.92
C PHE A 22 13.41 -8.46 -4.37
N GLY A 23 12.40 -7.65 -4.67
CA GLY A 23 12.06 -7.30 -6.04
C GLY A 23 11.46 -5.90 -6.16
N VAL A 24 11.75 -5.21 -7.26
CA VAL A 24 11.20 -3.90 -7.57
C VAL A 24 11.04 -3.75 -9.08
N TYR A 25 9.88 -3.27 -9.53
CA TYR A 25 9.69 -2.89 -10.92
C TYR A 25 10.21 -1.47 -11.14
N LEU A 26 11.06 -1.28 -12.14
CA LEU A 26 11.51 0.04 -12.57
C LEU A 26 11.40 0.15 -14.11
N PRO A 27 10.18 0.23 -14.66
CA PRO A 27 9.97 0.33 -16.11
C PRO A 27 10.88 1.38 -16.78
N GLY A 28 11.62 0.96 -17.80
CA GLY A 28 12.56 1.80 -18.54
C GLY A 28 13.95 1.99 -17.89
N ILE A 29 14.16 1.52 -16.65
CA ILE A 29 15.47 1.52 -16.00
C ILE A 29 16.10 0.13 -16.20
N ARG A 30 17.03 0.04 -17.14
CA ARG A 30 17.57 -1.25 -17.62
C ARG A 30 19.07 -1.35 -17.44
N ALA A 31 19.55 -2.55 -17.12
CA ALA A 31 20.99 -2.81 -17.03
C ALA A 31 21.72 -2.58 -18.36
N THR A 32 21.06 -2.80 -19.51
CA THR A 32 21.63 -2.52 -20.85
C THR A 32 21.92 -1.05 -21.10
N ASP A 33 21.26 -0.15 -20.38
CA ASP A 33 21.46 1.30 -20.49
C ASP A 33 22.47 1.83 -19.46
N GLY A 34 23.15 0.92 -18.76
CA GLY A 34 24.20 1.22 -17.78
C GLY A 34 23.68 1.46 -16.36
N PHE A 35 22.40 1.18 -16.09
CA PHE A 35 21.85 1.28 -14.73
C PHE A 35 22.23 0.08 -13.86
N ASP A 36 22.29 0.30 -12.55
CA ASP A 36 22.55 -0.70 -11.53
C ASP A 36 21.77 -0.33 -10.26
N VAL A 37 21.07 -1.32 -9.69
CA VAL A 37 20.22 -1.12 -8.50
C VAL A 37 20.83 -1.87 -7.34
N VAL A 38 20.96 -1.19 -6.20
CA VAL A 38 21.54 -1.76 -4.98
C VAL A 38 20.49 -1.69 -3.88
N VAL A 39 20.25 -2.79 -3.17
CA VAL A 39 19.53 -2.78 -1.90
C VAL A 39 20.53 -2.65 -0.76
N ARG A 40 20.20 -1.78 0.18
CA ARG A 40 20.94 -1.55 1.41
C ARG A 40 20.09 -2.04 2.58
N VAL A 41 20.65 -2.89 3.44
CA VAL A 41 19.94 -3.55 4.54
C VAL A 41 20.69 -3.36 5.86
N ILE A 42 19.96 -3.05 6.93
CA ILE A 42 20.52 -2.96 8.29
C ILE A 42 19.49 -3.46 9.32
N HIS A 43 19.95 -4.08 10.41
CA HIS A 43 19.07 -4.37 11.52
C HIS A 43 18.64 -3.05 12.19
N ARG A 44 17.35 -2.91 12.53
CA ARG A 44 16.80 -1.66 13.07
C ARG A 44 17.58 -1.17 14.29
N GLU A 45 17.93 -2.06 15.21
CA GLU A 45 18.67 -1.71 16.44
C GLU A 45 20.11 -1.23 16.19
N ASP A 46 20.70 -1.52 15.02
CA ASP A 46 22.05 -1.07 14.66
C ASP A 46 22.05 0.34 14.03
N ARG A 47 20.88 0.91 13.66
CA ARG A 47 20.76 2.08 12.77
C ARG A 47 21.43 3.37 13.25
N PHE A 48 21.69 3.48 14.55
CA PHE A 48 22.29 4.67 15.16
C PHE A 48 23.74 4.46 15.60
N ASP A 49 24.29 3.26 15.44
CA ASP A 49 25.72 3.03 15.66
C ASP A 49 26.50 3.35 14.38
N PRO A 50 27.30 4.44 14.36
CA PRO A 50 28.07 4.80 13.16
C PRO A 50 29.18 3.81 12.81
N ALA A 51 29.59 2.94 13.75
CA ALA A 51 30.56 1.89 13.48
C ALA A 51 29.96 0.70 12.72
N ILE A 52 28.63 0.52 12.78
CA ILE A 52 27.94 -0.56 12.09
C ILE A 52 27.46 -0.05 10.73
N GLN A 53 28.07 -0.58 9.67
CA GLN A 53 27.68 -0.23 8.30
C GLN A 53 26.53 -1.13 7.82
N PRO A 54 25.57 -0.57 7.07
CA PRO A 54 24.56 -1.38 6.41
C PRO A 54 25.19 -2.25 5.32
N GLN A 55 24.56 -3.38 5.00
CA GLN A 55 25.02 -4.29 3.96
C GLN A 55 24.36 -3.96 2.62
N ASP A 56 25.18 -3.76 1.60
CA ASP A 56 24.75 -3.48 0.24
C ASP A 56 24.76 -4.77 -0.61
N SER A 57 23.77 -4.95 -1.47
CA SER A 57 23.67 -6.06 -2.41
C SER A 57 23.10 -5.58 -3.74
N HIS A 58 23.72 -6.00 -4.84
CA HIS A 58 23.27 -5.65 -6.19
C HIS A 58 22.04 -6.48 -6.58
N LEU A 59 21.10 -5.84 -7.26
CA LEU A 59 19.94 -6.51 -7.86
C LEU A 59 20.26 -6.89 -9.30
N VAL A 60 19.69 -8.01 -9.72
CA VAL A 60 19.77 -8.48 -11.10
C VAL A 60 18.52 -8.03 -11.85
N TRP A 61 18.71 -7.28 -12.92
CA TRP A 61 17.65 -6.94 -13.87
C TRP A 61 17.27 -8.17 -14.71
N LYS A 62 15.97 -8.46 -14.79
CA LYS A 62 15.40 -9.53 -15.61
C LYS A 62 15.03 -8.98 -16.98
N ASN A 63 15.85 -9.27 -17.97
CA ASN A 63 15.80 -8.68 -19.32
C ASN A 63 14.56 -9.03 -20.15
N ASP A 64 13.83 -10.08 -19.76
CA ASP A 64 12.62 -10.58 -20.40
C ASP A 64 11.34 -10.18 -19.64
N HIS A 65 11.47 -9.47 -18.52
CA HIS A 65 10.33 -9.08 -17.71
C HIS A 65 9.66 -7.81 -18.26
N PRO A 66 8.34 -7.83 -18.54
CA PRO A 66 7.65 -6.71 -19.20
C PRO A 66 7.62 -5.40 -18.39
N LEU A 67 7.90 -5.49 -17.08
CA LEU A 67 7.93 -4.36 -16.15
C LEU A 67 9.35 -4.00 -15.67
N ASP A 68 10.40 -4.49 -16.34
CA ASP A 68 11.80 -4.26 -15.99
C ASP A 68 12.06 -4.58 -14.50
N LEU A 69 11.84 -5.84 -14.12
CA LEU A 69 12.00 -6.32 -12.75
C LEU A 69 13.48 -6.40 -12.36
N TRP A 70 13.82 -5.76 -11.26
CA TRP A 70 15.10 -5.93 -10.55
C TRP A 70 14.87 -6.76 -9.31
N GLY A 71 15.72 -7.76 -9.05
CA GLY A 71 15.60 -8.56 -7.83
C GLY A 71 16.87 -9.28 -7.41
N ALA A 72 16.92 -9.69 -6.15
CA ALA A 72 18.01 -10.46 -5.56
C ALA A 72 17.52 -11.26 -4.35
N THR A 73 18.16 -12.40 -4.08
CA THR A 73 18.05 -13.08 -2.78
C THR A 73 19.30 -12.80 -1.98
N VAL A 74 19.14 -12.03 -0.90
CA VAL A 74 20.24 -11.54 -0.05
C VAL A 74 20.33 -12.41 1.20
N PRO A 75 21.48 -13.07 1.46
CA PRO A 75 21.68 -13.78 2.71
C PRO A 75 21.87 -12.80 3.86
N VAL A 76 21.21 -13.05 4.98
CA VAL A 76 21.33 -12.28 6.22
C VAL A 76 21.94 -13.20 7.27
N GLN A 77 23.27 -13.21 7.32
CA GLN A 77 24.06 -14.08 8.19
C GLN A 77 24.56 -13.33 9.43
N PRO A 78 24.68 -13.99 10.59
CA PRO A 78 25.21 -13.37 11.81
C PRO A 78 26.53 -12.64 11.58
N VAL A 79 26.58 -11.36 11.94
CA VAL A 79 27.82 -10.57 11.98
C VAL A 79 28.19 -10.33 13.44
N SER A 80 29.47 -10.58 13.77
CA SER A 80 29.97 -10.42 15.13
C SER A 80 29.81 -8.97 15.61
N ALA A 81 29.38 -8.80 16.86
CA ALA A 81 29.17 -7.50 17.51
C ALA A 81 28.09 -6.59 16.86
N THR A 82 27.16 -7.15 16.08
CA THR A 82 25.98 -6.44 15.57
C THR A 82 24.72 -7.28 15.79
N HIS A 83 23.54 -6.72 15.51
CA HIS A 83 22.29 -7.47 15.46
C HIS A 83 22.01 -8.08 14.09
N PHE A 84 22.87 -7.85 13.10
CA PHE A 84 22.68 -8.41 11.76
C PHE A 84 22.77 -9.94 11.79
N GLY A 85 21.78 -10.62 11.21
CA GLY A 85 21.60 -12.07 11.26
C GLY A 85 20.73 -12.58 12.41
N THR A 86 20.30 -11.73 13.35
CA THR A 86 19.33 -12.10 14.39
C THR A 86 17.89 -11.86 13.93
N GLU A 87 16.92 -12.41 14.68
CA GLU A 87 15.50 -12.04 14.53
C GLU A 87 15.30 -10.57 14.88
N GLY A 88 14.30 -9.94 14.26
CA GLY A 88 13.98 -8.53 14.46
C GLY A 88 13.60 -7.82 13.18
N LEU A 89 13.34 -6.52 13.30
CA LEU A 89 13.00 -5.68 12.17
C LEU A 89 14.27 -5.23 11.44
N TYR A 90 14.30 -5.39 10.12
CA TYR A 90 15.36 -4.89 9.27
C TYR A 90 14.84 -3.74 8.43
N LEU A 91 15.64 -2.69 8.33
CA LEU A 91 15.38 -1.53 7.50
C LEU A 91 16.10 -1.71 6.17
N TYR A 92 15.43 -1.35 5.08
CA TYR A 92 16.04 -1.36 3.76
C TYR A 92 15.62 -0.19 2.90
N ARG A 93 16.49 0.15 1.94
CA ARG A 93 16.26 1.13 0.88
C ARG A 93 17.00 0.70 -0.37
N PHE A 94 16.57 1.22 -1.51
CA PHE A 94 17.26 1.02 -2.78
C PHE A 94 18.11 2.24 -3.14
N GLN A 95 19.14 2.02 -3.94
CA GLN A 95 19.90 3.04 -4.65
C GLN A 95 19.82 2.79 -6.14
N LEU A 96 19.84 3.87 -6.91
CA LEU A 96 20.04 3.79 -8.35
C LEU A 96 21.40 4.39 -8.72
N TRP A 97 22.19 3.61 -9.44
CA TRP A 97 23.46 4.00 -10.01
C TRP A 97 23.39 3.95 -11.53
N TRP A 98 24.23 4.73 -12.19
CA TRP A 98 24.34 4.74 -13.65
C TRP A 98 25.79 4.87 -14.07
N THR A 99 26.18 4.13 -15.12
CA THR A 99 27.50 4.20 -15.72
C THR A 99 27.35 4.61 -17.19
N PRO A 100 27.79 5.83 -17.57
CA PRO A 100 27.80 6.23 -18.97
C PRO A 100 28.71 5.30 -19.79
N SER A 101 28.43 5.17 -21.08
CA SER A 101 29.34 4.48 -22.00
C SER A 101 30.73 5.16 -21.97
N GLY A 102 31.75 4.42 -21.53
CA GLY A 102 33.11 4.93 -21.35
C GLY A 102 33.30 5.90 -20.17
N GLY A 103 32.29 6.06 -19.32
CA GLY A 103 32.31 6.94 -18.15
C GLY A 103 32.56 6.22 -16.83
N GLN A 104 32.50 6.99 -15.74
CA GLN A 104 32.58 6.45 -14.37
C GLN A 104 31.19 6.20 -13.80
N ARG A 105 31.05 5.15 -12.99
CA ARG A 105 29.82 4.85 -12.26
C ARG A 105 29.50 6.00 -11.30
N GLN A 106 28.28 6.51 -11.37
CA GLN A 106 27.81 7.62 -10.54
C GLN A 106 26.47 7.29 -9.88
N LEU A 107 26.26 7.86 -8.71
CA LEU A 107 25.02 7.73 -7.97
C LEU A 107 23.97 8.66 -8.58
N VAL A 108 22.83 8.10 -8.98
CA VAL A 108 21.70 8.84 -9.55
C VAL A 108 20.70 9.16 -8.46
N THR A 109 20.09 8.14 -7.88
CA THR A 109 19.18 8.29 -6.74
C THR A 109 19.84 7.76 -5.50
N ARG A 110 20.10 8.67 -4.55
CA ARG A 110 20.85 8.34 -3.33
C ARG A 110 20.17 7.22 -2.56
N TRP A 111 18.88 7.39 -2.23
CA TRP A 111 18.03 6.39 -1.61
C TRP A 111 16.59 6.58 -2.08
N PHE A 112 15.88 5.50 -2.35
CA PHE A 112 14.43 5.50 -2.52
C PHE A 112 13.81 4.32 -1.76
N THR A 113 12.56 4.50 -1.33
CA THR A 113 11.80 3.47 -0.63
C THR A 113 11.26 2.45 -1.60
N ASP A 114 10.91 1.28 -1.09
CA ASP A 114 10.22 0.25 -1.84
C ASP A 114 8.76 0.67 -2.07
N PRO A 115 8.33 0.90 -3.34
CA PRO A 115 6.93 1.23 -3.62
C PRO A 115 5.97 0.08 -3.31
N PHE A 116 6.46 -1.12 -3.04
CA PHE A 116 5.68 -2.29 -2.65
C PHE A 116 5.98 -2.73 -1.20
N ALA A 117 6.56 -1.85 -0.37
CA ALA A 117 6.81 -2.12 1.04
C ALA A 117 5.51 -2.53 1.76
N ARG A 118 5.52 -3.71 2.38
CA ARG A 118 4.40 -4.23 3.20
C ARG A 118 4.53 -3.90 4.68
N GLN A 119 5.71 -3.44 5.07
CA GLN A 119 6.03 -2.97 6.39
C GLN A 119 7.01 -1.81 6.26
N THR A 120 6.90 -0.84 7.14
CA THR A 120 7.70 0.39 7.14
C THR A 120 8.16 0.69 8.55
N ASP A 121 9.09 1.64 8.67
CA ASP A 121 9.41 2.33 9.90
C ASP A 121 9.27 3.84 9.64
N ILE A 122 9.41 4.64 10.68
CA ILE A 122 9.24 6.08 10.65
C ILE A 122 9.99 6.75 9.48
N GLY A 123 9.30 7.65 8.76
CA GLY A 123 9.86 8.41 7.66
C GLY A 123 10.00 7.63 6.36
N LEU A 124 11.15 7.78 5.69
CA LEU A 124 11.39 7.17 4.37
C LEU A 124 11.94 5.74 4.50
N LEU A 125 11.45 4.90 5.42
CA LEU A 125 12.06 3.59 5.72
C LEU A 125 11.12 2.44 5.34
N SER A 126 11.53 1.63 4.36
CA SER A 126 10.94 0.31 4.14
C SER A 126 11.52 -0.67 5.15
N ALA A 127 10.70 -1.62 5.59
CA ALA A 127 11.09 -2.56 6.63
C ALA A 127 10.60 -3.98 6.35
N VAL A 128 11.26 -4.96 6.96
CA VAL A 128 10.88 -6.37 6.89
C VAL A 128 11.22 -7.06 8.21
N MET A 129 10.26 -7.79 8.77
CA MET A 129 10.46 -8.58 9.99
C MET A 129 11.10 -9.92 9.67
N LEU A 130 12.21 -10.25 10.35
CA LEU A 130 12.82 -11.58 10.32
C LEU A 130 12.43 -12.35 11.57
N SER A 131 11.75 -13.48 11.38
CA SER A 131 11.36 -14.42 12.44
C SER A 131 11.49 -15.85 11.92
N ARG A 132 11.97 -16.77 12.77
CA ARG A 132 12.00 -18.21 12.50
C ARG A 132 10.61 -18.83 12.62
N ASN A 133 9.76 -18.24 13.44
CA ASN A 133 8.39 -18.67 13.70
C ASN A 133 7.43 -17.51 13.45
N PRO A 134 7.26 -17.06 12.19
CA PRO A 134 6.27 -16.05 11.88
C PRO A 134 4.89 -16.59 12.27
N THR A 135 4.15 -15.84 13.08
CA THR A 135 2.79 -16.20 13.48
C THR A 135 1.82 -15.32 12.70
N PRO A 136 1.10 -15.85 11.70
CA PRO A 136 0.04 -15.10 11.04
C PRO A 136 -1.03 -14.68 12.05
N ILE A 137 -1.72 -13.57 11.81
CA ILE A 137 -2.90 -13.26 12.62
C ILE A 137 -3.94 -14.37 12.44
N ALA A 138 -4.53 -14.81 13.54
CA ALA A 138 -5.64 -15.73 13.54
C ALA A 138 -6.94 -14.91 13.51
N TRP A 139 -7.43 -14.62 12.30
CA TRP A 139 -8.71 -13.95 12.11
C TRP A 139 -9.85 -14.73 12.79
N THR A 140 -10.78 -14.00 13.40
CA THR A 140 -11.96 -14.53 14.08
C THR A 140 -13.27 -14.10 13.40
N ASP A 141 -13.17 -13.53 12.20
CA ASP A 141 -14.25 -12.87 11.47
C ASP A 141 -15.00 -13.76 10.46
N ASP A 142 -14.88 -15.09 10.52
CA ASP A 142 -15.51 -16.01 9.58
C ASP A 142 -17.04 -15.84 9.47
N ALA A 143 -17.70 -15.50 10.58
CA ALA A 143 -19.14 -15.28 10.66
C ALA A 143 -19.57 -13.86 10.27
N TYR A 144 -18.63 -12.91 10.21
CA TYR A 144 -18.92 -11.51 9.94
C TYR A 144 -19.42 -11.32 8.49
N LYS A 145 -20.37 -10.38 8.34
CA LYS A 145 -20.90 -9.95 7.06
C LYS A 145 -20.90 -8.43 7.03
N THR A 146 -20.31 -7.87 5.98
CA THR A 146 -20.36 -6.43 5.77
C THR A 146 -21.83 -5.99 5.63
N PRO A 147 -22.29 -4.97 6.35
CA PRO A 147 -23.59 -4.37 6.11
C PRO A 147 -23.71 -3.84 4.67
N GLU A 148 -24.94 -3.80 4.15
CA GLU A 148 -25.20 -3.11 2.88
C GLU A 148 -24.98 -1.61 3.08
N LEU A 149 -24.61 -0.92 2.00
CA LEU A 149 -24.28 0.49 2.10
C LEU A 149 -25.39 1.33 2.75
N ASP A 150 -26.61 1.17 2.27
CA ASP A 150 -27.75 2.01 2.69
C ASP A 150 -28.04 1.84 4.21
N ASP A 151 -27.43 0.84 4.85
CA ASP A 151 -27.52 0.55 6.28
C ASP A 151 -26.30 1.06 7.09
N LEU A 152 -25.30 1.69 6.45
CA LEU A 152 -24.10 2.20 7.14
C LEU A 152 -24.37 3.51 7.91
N ILE A 153 -23.92 3.54 9.15
CA ILE A 153 -23.78 4.71 10.02
C ILE A 153 -22.27 4.86 10.27
N VAL A 154 -21.66 5.73 9.47
CA VAL A 154 -20.21 5.92 9.40
C VAL A 154 -19.73 6.90 10.47
N TYR A 155 -18.62 6.55 11.12
CA TYR A 155 -17.86 7.44 12.00
C TYR A 155 -16.43 7.55 11.47
N GLU A 156 -16.05 8.75 11.05
CA GLU A 156 -14.69 9.05 10.57
C GLU A 156 -13.72 9.19 11.75
N VAL A 157 -12.55 8.57 11.64
CA VAL A 157 -11.54 8.48 12.70
C VAL A 157 -10.16 8.85 12.15
N GLN A 158 -9.58 9.94 12.68
CA GLN A 158 -8.13 10.12 12.72
C GLN A 158 -7.62 9.28 13.90
N VAL A 159 -6.85 8.22 13.61
CA VAL A 159 -6.48 7.18 14.60
C VAL A 159 -5.67 7.74 15.79
N GLU A 160 -4.66 8.56 15.50
CA GLU A 160 -3.75 9.13 16.49
C GLU A 160 -4.45 10.14 17.40
N GLU A 161 -5.23 11.08 16.83
CA GLU A 161 -5.97 12.09 17.58
C GLU A 161 -7.16 11.49 18.34
N PHE A 162 -7.74 10.39 17.86
CA PHE A 162 -8.85 9.73 18.54
C PHE A 162 -8.38 8.98 19.80
N ASN A 163 -7.35 8.14 19.68
CA ASN A 163 -6.77 7.43 20.83
C ASN A 163 -5.39 6.82 20.51
N ASP A 164 -4.41 7.63 20.12
CA ASP A 164 -2.98 7.30 19.91
C ASP A 164 -2.66 6.34 18.75
N ASN A 165 -3.27 5.16 18.67
CA ASN A 165 -2.95 4.11 17.71
C ASN A 165 -4.12 3.13 17.51
N PHE A 166 -3.93 2.09 16.70
CA PHE A 166 -4.97 1.10 16.42
C PHE A 166 -5.48 0.38 17.68
N ASP A 167 -4.61 0.00 18.63
CA ASP A 167 -5.03 -0.63 19.89
C ASP A 167 -5.86 0.34 20.75
N GLY A 168 -5.51 1.62 20.74
CA GLY A 168 -6.32 2.63 21.41
C GLY A 168 -7.69 2.81 20.75
N VAL A 169 -7.82 2.69 19.42
CA VAL A 169 -9.15 2.66 18.79
C VAL A 169 -9.95 1.44 19.27
N ILE A 170 -9.31 0.27 19.39
CA ILE A 170 -9.93 -0.96 19.91
C ILE A 170 -10.53 -0.72 21.32
N ASP A 171 -9.79 -0.05 22.20
CA ASP A 171 -10.21 0.31 23.56
C ASP A 171 -11.48 1.18 23.63
N ARG A 172 -11.92 1.74 22.50
CA ARG A 172 -13.10 2.62 22.38
C ARG A 172 -14.23 2.03 21.55
N LEU A 173 -14.12 0.80 21.05
CA LEU A 173 -15.17 0.17 20.25
C LEU A 173 -16.51 0.05 20.99
N SER A 174 -16.48 -0.19 22.32
CA SER A 174 -17.70 -0.23 23.13
C SER A 174 -18.43 1.12 23.16
N TYR A 175 -17.67 2.23 23.22
CA TYR A 175 -18.22 3.58 23.11
C TYR A 175 -18.83 3.82 21.73
N LEU A 176 -18.08 3.53 20.66
CA LEU A 176 -18.54 3.70 19.28
C LEU A 176 -19.82 2.90 19.00
N GLN A 177 -19.89 1.65 19.46
CA GLN A 177 -21.09 0.82 19.35
C GLN A 177 -22.27 1.42 20.14
N SER A 178 -22.04 2.02 21.32
CA SER A 178 -23.10 2.66 22.10
C SER A 178 -23.74 3.88 21.43
N LEU A 179 -23.02 4.53 20.51
CA LEU A 179 -23.55 5.61 19.67
C LEU A 179 -24.47 5.10 18.54
N GLY A 180 -24.43 3.80 18.25
CA GLY A 180 -25.12 3.20 17.10
C GLY A 180 -24.30 3.20 15.80
N VAL A 181 -23.01 3.53 15.86
CA VAL A 181 -22.08 3.42 14.72
C VAL A 181 -21.93 1.96 14.35
N ASN A 182 -21.93 1.66 13.05
CA ASN A 182 -21.67 0.31 12.52
C ASN A 182 -20.60 0.29 11.42
N CYS A 183 -19.94 1.42 11.16
CA CYS A 183 -18.83 1.52 10.22
C CYS A 183 -17.82 2.56 10.71
N LEU A 184 -16.55 2.19 10.81
CA LEU A 184 -15.44 3.12 10.96
C LEU A 184 -14.87 3.46 9.59
N GLU A 185 -14.80 4.76 9.31
CA GLU A 185 -13.99 5.28 8.22
C GLU A 185 -12.66 5.75 8.82
N LEU A 186 -11.59 4.99 8.57
CA LEU A 186 -10.26 5.43 8.98
C LEU A 186 -9.76 6.45 7.96
N MET A 187 -9.39 7.63 8.43
CA MET A 187 -8.55 8.56 7.65
C MET A 187 -7.28 7.84 7.17
N PRO A 188 -6.56 8.35 6.16
CA PRO A 188 -5.51 7.57 5.49
C PRO A 188 -4.48 6.97 6.44
N VAL A 189 -4.45 5.64 6.48
CA VAL A 189 -3.54 4.86 7.36
C VAL A 189 -2.27 4.38 6.65
N ALA A 190 -2.19 4.57 5.34
CA ALA A 190 -1.00 4.22 4.56
C ALA A 190 0.21 5.04 5.05
N SER A 191 1.37 4.40 5.12
CA SER A 191 2.58 5.06 5.64
C SER A 191 2.92 6.30 4.83
N ALA A 192 2.98 7.42 5.54
CA ALA A 192 3.40 8.73 5.05
C ALA A 192 4.80 9.07 5.57
N LYS A 193 5.38 10.14 5.01
CA LYS A 193 6.73 10.60 5.36
C LYS A 193 6.83 11.21 6.75
N LEU A 194 5.76 11.84 7.24
CA LEU A 194 5.72 12.49 8.55
C LEU A 194 4.91 11.62 9.51
N ASP A 195 5.36 11.57 10.77
CA ASP A 195 4.67 10.81 11.82
C ASP A 195 3.43 11.53 12.34
N PHE A 196 3.42 12.87 12.30
CA PHE A 196 2.27 13.68 12.63
C PHE A 196 1.73 14.33 11.36
N ASP A 197 0.78 13.65 10.73
CA ASP A 197 0.10 14.05 9.50
C ASP A 197 -1.28 13.38 9.49
N TRP A 198 -2.23 13.98 8.79
CA TRP A 198 -3.54 13.36 8.54
C TRP A 198 -3.47 12.25 7.48
N GLY A 199 -2.29 11.98 6.94
CA GLY A 199 -2.02 10.82 6.06
C GLY A 199 -2.25 11.08 4.57
N TYR A 200 -2.65 12.30 4.19
CA TYR A 200 -2.94 12.65 2.80
C TYR A 200 -1.69 12.83 1.91
N GLY A 201 -0.49 12.63 2.45
CA GLY A 201 0.77 12.49 1.69
C GLY A 201 1.31 11.06 1.70
N PRO A 202 0.57 10.06 1.18
CA PRO A 202 1.01 8.67 1.27
C PRO A 202 2.31 8.44 0.48
N LEU A 203 3.16 7.60 1.06
CA LEU A 203 4.43 7.18 0.49
C LEU A 203 4.45 5.67 0.21
N HIS A 204 3.82 4.86 1.06
CA HIS A 204 3.80 3.40 0.94
C HIS A 204 2.36 2.87 0.92
N TYR A 205 1.85 2.62 -0.28
CA TYR A 205 0.46 2.22 -0.51
C TYR A 205 0.09 0.79 -0.08
N PHE A 206 1.08 0.00 0.37
CA PHE A 206 0.93 -1.40 0.80
C PHE A 206 1.24 -1.61 2.28
N SER A 207 1.57 -0.55 3.03
CA SER A 207 1.91 -0.65 4.45
C SER A 207 1.09 0.34 5.25
N PRO A 208 0.39 -0.11 6.31
CA PRO A 208 -0.08 0.83 7.32
C PRO A 208 1.12 1.47 8.03
N SER A 209 0.93 2.68 8.52
CA SER A 209 1.92 3.45 9.27
C SER A 209 2.42 2.70 10.50
N ALA A 210 3.73 2.65 10.68
CA ALA A 210 4.36 2.01 11.84
C ALA A 210 3.96 2.67 13.17
N HIS A 211 3.84 3.99 13.21
CA HIS A 211 3.47 4.73 14.43
C HIS A 211 2.03 4.43 14.90
N LEU A 212 1.12 4.06 13.98
CA LEU A 212 -0.25 3.65 14.33
C LEU A 212 -0.34 2.21 14.84
N GLY A 213 0.75 1.44 14.83
CA GLY A 213 0.76 0.02 15.21
C GLY A 213 1.11 -0.93 14.05
N GLY A 214 1.35 -0.39 12.84
CA GLY A 214 1.83 -1.16 11.69
C GLY A 214 0.87 -2.26 11.23
N PRO A 215 1.39 -3.27 10.50
CA PRO A 215 0.55 -4.29 9.88
C PRO A 215 -0.30 -5.08 10.87
N ASP A 216 0.28 -5.50 11.99
CA ASP A 216 -0.43 -6.35 12.95
C ASP A 216 -1.46 -5.55 13.75
N GLY A 217 -1.17 -4.28 14.09
CA GLY A 217 -2.14 -3.40 14.75
C GLY A 217 -3.39 -3.16 13.89
N LEU A 218 -3.22 -2.88 12.59
CA LEU A 218 -4.39 -2.68 11.71
C LEU A 218 -5.23 -3.96 11.59
N ARG A 219 -4.59 -5.14 11.45
CA ARG A 219 -5.33 -6.41 11.40
C ARG A 219 -6.07 -6.67 12.71
N GLY A 220 -5.44 -6.40 13.85
CA GLY A 220 -6.07 -6.50 15.17
C GLY A 220 -7.30 -5.58 15.30
N LEU A 221 -7.20 -4.33 14.84
CA LEU A 221 -8.34 -3.41 14.83
C LEU A 221 -9.48 -3.91 13.95
N VAL A 222 -9.18 -4.34 12.73
CA VAL A 222 -10.22 -4.84 11.81
C VAL A 222 -10.90 -6.08 12.38
N ASP A 223 -10.14 -7.04 12.93
CA ASP A 223 -10.71 -8.24 13.57
C ASP A 223 -11.60 -7.88 14.77
N ALA A 224 -11.16 -6.95 15.61
CA ALA A 224 -11.93 -6.47 16.76
C ALA A 224 -13.23 -5.76 16.34
N CYS A 225 -13.19 -4.92 15.28
CA CYS A 225 -14.37 -4.29 14.70
C CYS A 225 -15.36 -5.33 14.17
N HIS A 226 -14.88 -6.33 13.41
CA HIS A 226 -15.72 -7.40 12.88
C HIS A 226 -16.39 -8.20 14.02
N GLY A 227 -15.67 -8.46 15.11
CA GLY A 227 -16.20 -9.12 16.31
C GLY A 227 -17.37 -8.39 16.98
N VAL A 228 -17.53 -7.08 16.74
CA VAL A 228 -18.65 -6.26 17.23
C VAL A 228 -19.62 -5.84 16.12
N ASN A 229 -19.56 -6.50 14.95
CA ASN A 229 -20.36 -6.22 13.74
C ASN A 229 -20.19 -4.79 13.19
N MET A 230 -18.96 -4.28 13.23
CA MET A 230 -18.61 -2.96 12.73
C MET A 230 -17.73 -3.10 11.48
N ALA A 231 -18.13 -2.44 10.39
CA ALA A 231 -17.33 -2.37 9.18
C ALA A 231 -16.12 -1.43 9.35
N VAL A 232 -15.07 -1.67 8.58
CA VAL A 232 -13.90 -0.78 8.53
C VAL A 232 -13.58 -0.40 7.09
N ILE A 233 -13.83 0.85 6.71
CA ILE A 233 -13.42 1.38 5.39
C ILE A 233 -12.19 2.27 5.54
N LEU A 234 -11.35 2.31 4.51
CA LEU A 234 -10.16 3.17 4.48
C LEU A 234 -10.37 4.37 3.55
N ASP A 235 -10.00 5.56 4.01
CA ASP A 235 -9.75 6.70 3.13
C ASP A 235 -8.43 6.46 2.36
N VAL A 236 -8.52 6.38 1.02
CA VAL A 236 -7.37 6.10 0.15
C VAL A 236 -7.11 7.26 -0.81
N VAL A 237 -5.83 7.61 -0.96
CA VAL A 237 -5.38 8.80 -1.67
C VAL A 237 -4.57 8.41 -2.90
N TYR A 238 -5.23 8.28 -4.05
CA TYR A 238 -4.56 7.85 -5.29
C TYR A 238 -4.38 8.95 -6.33
N GLN A 239 -4.95 10.14 -6.12
CA GLN A 239 -4.83 11.24 -7.06
C GLN A 239 -3.40 11.81 -7.12
N HIS A 240 -2.76 11.92 -5.96
CA HIS A 240 -1.38 12.42 -5.80
C HIS A 240 -0.56 11.48 -4.91
N VAL A 241 0.75 11.68 -4.98
CA VAL A 241 1.77 10.95 -4.21
C VAL A 241 2.65 11.92 -3.41
N ASP A 242 3.35 11.45 -2.38
CA ASP A 242 4.43 12.23 -1.77
C ASP A 242 5.58 12.48 -2.78
N PRO A 243 6.25 13.65 -2.78
CA PRO A 243 7.41 13.90 -3.65
C PRO A 243 8.56 12.89 -3.52
N GLY A 244 8.67 12.20 -2.39
CA GLY A 244 9.63 11.13 -2.13
C GLY A 244 9.20 9.76 -2.65
N PHE A 245 8.00 9.62 -3.23
CA PHE A 245 7.51 8.37 -3.81
C PHE A 245 8.45 7.87 -4.92
N ALA A 246 8.75 6.57 -4.92
CA ALA A 246 9.81 5.99 -5.74
C ALA A 246 9.66 6.31 -7.24
N TYR A 247 8.46 6.15 -7.81
CA TYR A 247 8.21 6.42 -9.23
C TYR A 247 8.23 7.90 -9.60
N LYS A 248 8.23 8.80 -8.62
CA LYS A 248 8.51 10.23 -8.81
C LYS A 248 10.01 10.50 -8.69
N LEU A 249 10.59 10.16 -7.53
CA LEU A 249 11.97 10.50 -7.17
C LEU A 249 12.98 9.91 -8.16
N VAL A 250 12.88 8.61 -8.44
CA VAL A 250 13.85 7.90 -9.28
C VAL A 250 13.86 8.45 -10.71
N TYR A 251 12.68 8.70 -11.27
CA TYR A 251 12.56 9.14 -12.66
C TYR A 251 12.95 10.60 -12.84
N ASP A 252 12.69 11.45 -11.84
CA ASP A 252 13.21 12.82 -11.82
C ASP A 252 14.74 12.85 -11.71
N ASP A 253 15.33 12.06 -10.82
CA ASP A 253 16.79 12.01 -10.65
C ASP A 253 17.49 11.51 -11.93
N VAL A 254 16.94 10.48 -12.57
CA VAL A 254 17.43 9.98 -13.86
C VAL A 254 17.36 11.08 -14.93
N ASN A 255 16.22 11.76 -15.04
CA ASN A 255 16.05 12.85 -16.00
C ASN A 255 16.83 14.13 -15.61
N GLY A 256 17.22 14.27 -14.34
CA GLY A 256 18.11 15.32 -13.86
C GLY A 256 19.58 15.03 -14.10
N THR A 257 19.96 13.76 -14.30
CA THR A 257 21.36 13.34 -14.46
C THR A 257 21.87 13.63 -15.88
N PRO A 258 22.91 14.46 -16.07
CA PRO A 258 23.45 14.77 -17.39
C PRO A 258 23.95 13.53 -18.14
N GLY A 259 23.45 13.33 -19.36
CA GLY A 259 23.83 12.22 -20.23
C GLY A 259 23.11 10.90 -19.95
N ALA A 260 22.36 10.78 -18.86
CA ALA A 260 21.57 9.59 -18.57
C ALA A 260 20.41 9.45 -19.59
N PRO A 261 19.95 8.21 -19.86
CA PRO A 261 18.76 7.96 -20.67
C PRO A 261 17.56 8.77 -20.18
N ARG A 262 16.75 9.28 -21.10
CA ARG A 262 15.46 9.90 -20.77
C ARG A 262 14.42 8.81 -20.59
N VAL A 263 13.81 8.77 -19.42
CA VAL A 263 12.85 7.73 -19.05
C VAL A 263 11.60 8.38 -18.48
N SER A 264 10.45 8.09 -19.07
CA SER A 264 9.16 8.57 -18.53
C SER A 264 8.81 7.81 -17.26
N SER A 265 8.27 8.51 -16.27
CA SER A 265 7.70 7.86 -15.09
C SER A 265 6.55 6.94 -15.52
N PRO A 266 6.47 5.71 -15.00
CA PRO A 266 5.35 4.81 -15.27
C PRO A 266 4.08 5.23 -14.52
N MET A 267 4.20 6.19 -13.58
CA MET A 267 3.10 6.58 -12.71
C MET A 267 2.80 8.07 -12.65
N ILE A 268 3.75 8.96 -12.92
CA ILE A 268 3.56 10.39 -12.68
C ILE A 268 3.44 11.15 -14.00
N GLY A 269 2.34 11.90 -14.14
CA GLY A 269 2.03 12.64 -15.38
C GLY A 269 2.21 14.15 -15.29
N ALA A 270 2.02 14.73 -14.10
CA ALA A 270 2.08 16.18 -13.89
C ALA A 270 2.35 16.55 -12.43
N GLY A 271 2.57 17.84 -12.18
CA GLY A 271 2.46 18.42 -10.84
C GLY A 271 1.01 18.87 -10.57
N GLY A 272 0.59 18.81 -9.31
CA GLY A 272 -0.72 19.25 -8.86
C GLY A 272 -0.66 20.05 -7.56
N LEU A 273 -1.82 20.50 -7.09
CA LEU A 273 -1.96 21.34 -5.90
C LEU A 273 -1.45 20.65 -4.62
N PHE A 274 -1.67 19.34 -4.50
CA PHE A 274 -1.35 18.55 -3.30
C PHE A 274 -0.09 17.69 -3.45
N GLY A 275 0.53 17.70 -4.63
CA GLY A 275 1.72 16.91 -4.93
C GLY A 275 1.79 16.50 -6.40
N PRO A 276 2.82 15.71 -6.78
CA PRO A 276 2.87 15.05 -8.07
C PRO A 276 1.62 14.18 -8.28
N GLN A 277 0.99 14.31 -9.45
CA GLN A 277 -0.25 13.61 -9.78
C GLN A 277 0.02 12.27 -10.44
N ALA A 278 -0.72 11.24 -10.00
CA ALA A 278 -0.71 9.95 -10.64
C ALA A 278 -1.39 10.03 -12.02
N ASP A 279 -0.77 9.41 -13.02
CA ASP A 279 -1.25 9.35 -14.39
C ASP A 279 -2.05 8.06 -14.61
N PHE A 280 -3.37 8.15 -14.42
CA PHE A 280 -4.28 7.02 -14.64
C PHE A 280 -4.43 6.63 -16.12
N SER A 281 -3.87 7.39 -17.07
CA SER A 281 -3.79 6.94 -18.46
C SER A 281 -2.76 5.82 -18.65
N GLN A 282 -1.79 5.68 -17.73
CA GLN A 282 -0.82 4.60 -17.73
C GLN A 282 -1.44 3.32 -17.16
N VAL A 283 -1.25 2.20 -17.87
CA VAL A 283 -1.66 0.88 -17.41
C VAL A 283 -0.97 0.52 -16.09
N PHE A 284 0.29 0.91 -15.92
CA PHE A 284 1.04 0.63 -14.70
C PHE A 284 0.41 1.29 -13.46
N THR A 285 0.00 2.56 -13.56
CA THR A 285 -0.72 3.28 -12.48
C THR A 285 -2.01 2.56 -12.09
N GLN A 286 -2.83 2.20 -13.08
CA GLN A 286 -4.09 1.50 -12.84
C GLN A 286 -3.87 0.15 -12.16
N GLU A 287 -2.92 -0.64 -12.66
CA GLU A 287 -2.59 -1.94 -12.07
C GLU A 287 -1.99 -1.80 -10.67
N TYR A 288 -1.21 -0.75 -10.40
CA TYR A 288 -0.56 -0.53 -9.11
C TYR A 288 -1.60 -0.24 -8.03
N PHE A 289 -2.52 0.69 -8.27
CA PHE A 289 -3.57 1.00 -7.30
C PHE A 289 -4.65 -0.07 -7.22
N ALA A 290 -4.92 -0.81 -8.31
CA ALA A 290 -5.76 -2.00 -8.25
C ALA A 290 -5.13 -3.08 -7.35
N ALA A 291 -3.81 -3.26 -7.43
CA ALA A 291 -3.08 -4.17 -6.54
C ALA A 291 -3.09 -3.67 -5.09
N ALA A 292 -2.96 -2.36 -4.84
CA ALA A 292 -3.07 -1.79 -3.50
C ALA A 292 -4.45 -2.03 -2.88
N ASN A 293 -5.54 -1.78 -3.62
CA ASN A 293 -6.90 -2.07 -3.17
C ASN A 293 -7.09 -3.56 -2.83
N ARG A 294 -6.62 -4.47 -3.70
CA ARG A 294 -6.69 -5.91 -3.41
C ARG A 294 -5.88 -6.26 -2.18
N HIS A 295 -4.70 -5.66 -2.00
CA HIS A 295 -3.88 -5.88 -0.82
C HIS A 295 -4.62 -5.53 0.48
N TRP A 296 -5.26 -4.36 0.54
CA TRP A 296 -6.07 -3.96 1.69
C TRP A 296 -7.24 -4.92 1.93
N LEU A 297 -8.02 -5.25 0.89
CA LEU A 297 -9.18 -6.15 1.00
C LEU A 297 -8.79 -7.56 1.45
N GLU A 298 -7.73 -8.12 0.88
CA GLU A 298 -7.32 -9.52 1.09
C GLU A 298 -6.44 -9.71 2.32
N GLN A 299 -5.49 -8.80 2.59
CA GLN A 299 -4.48 -8.99 3.64
C GLN A 299 -4.84 -8.31 4.98
N TYR A 300 -5.73 -7.32 4.95
CA TYR A 300 -6.18 -6.56 6.12
C TYR A 300 -7.67 -6.65 6.38
N HIS A 301 -8.39 -7.39 5.53
CA HIS A 301 -9.80 -7.64 5.65
C HIS A 301 -10.74 -6.43 5.60
N VAL A 302 -10.24 -5.26 5.21
CA VAL A 302 -11.05 -4.03 5.19
C VAL A 302 -12.28 -4.16 4.32
N ASP A 303 -13.25 -3.33 4.64
CA ASP A 303 -14.60 -3.32 4.11
C ASP A 303 -14.80 -2.32 2.94
N GLY A 304 -13.73 -1.92 2.30
CA GLY A 304 -13.78 -1.03 1.16
C GLY A 304 -13.18 0.33 1.47
N PHE A 305 -13.53 1.29 0.64
CA PHE A 305 -12.73 2.50 0.48
C PHE A 305 -13.59 3.73 0.27
N ARG A 306 -13.17 4.84 0.89
CA ARG A 306 -13.53 6.19 0.50
C ARG A 306 -12.36 6.73 -0.33
N TYR A 307 -12.62 7.14 -1.57
CA TYR A 307 -11.57 7.60 -2.49
C TYR A 307 -11.40 9.11 -2.39
N ASP A 308 -10.23 9.55 -1.95
CA ASP A 308 -9.90 10.97 -1.89
C ASP A 308 -9.71 11.58 -3.28
N GLN A 309 -10.21 12.80 -3.44
CA GLN A 309 -9.98 13.69 -4.58
C GLN A 309 -10.17 13.02 -5.96
N VAL A 310 -11.26 12.28 -6.17
CA VAL A 310 -11.59 11.76 -7.50
C VAL A 310 -11.92 12.91 -8.45
N THR A 311 -10.99 13.26 -9.34
CA THR A 311 -11.12 14.43 -10.23
C THR A 311 -11.97 14.18 -11.47
N ASP A 312 -12.23 12.92 -11.81
CA ASP A 312 -12.95 12.47 -13.02
C ASP A 312 -14.27 11.77 -12.68
N LEU A 313 -14.94 12.21 -11.62
CA LEU A 313 -16.22 11.68 -11.10
C LEU A 313 -17.32 11.47 -12.15
N TYR A 314 -17.28 12.21 -13.26
CA TYR A 314 -18.27 12.14 -14.35
C TYR A 314 -17.78 11.38 -15.59
N ALA A 315 -16.56 10.83 -15.57
CA ALA A 315 -16.06 9.97 -16.63
C ALA A 315 -16.84 8.66 -16.67
N SER A 316 -16.93 8.02 -17.85
CA SER A 316 -17.59 6.72 -17.95
C SER A 316 -16.84 5.69 -17.10
N PRO A 317 -17.53 4.74 -16.44
CA PRO A 317 -16.89 3.62 -15.73
C PRO A 317 -16.01 2.74 -16.64
N THR A 318 -16.10 2.92 -17.95
CA THR A 318 -15.29 2.22 -18.97
C THR A 318 -14.08 3.03 -19.45
N ASP A 319 -13.95 4.29 -19.07
CA ASP A 319 -12.85 5.16 -19.50
C ASP A 319 -11.56 4.84 -18.72
N THR A 320 -10.41 5.18 -19.29
CA THR A 320 -9.09 5.01 -18.66
C THR A 320 -8.87 6.08 -17.58
N ALA A 321 -9.55 5.90 -16.46
CA ALA A 321 -9.83 6.95 -15.47
C ALA A 321 -9.73 6.42 -14.02
N TYR A 322 -9.53 7.32 -13.07
CA TYR A 322 -9.53 7.03 -11.64
C TYR A 322 -10.90 6.47 -11.20
N ALA A 323 -12.00 7.01 -11.73
CA ALA A 323 -13.35 6.44 -11.52
C ALA A 323 -13.48 4.95 -11.91
N LYS A 324 -12.77 4.49 -12.96
CA LYS A 324 -12.78 3.07 -13.37
C LYS A 324 -12.15 2.17 -12.31
N LEU A 325 -11.07 2.61 -11.65
CA LEU A 325 -10.45 1.85 -10.56
C LEU A 325 -11.45 1.59 -9.42
N ALA A 326 -12.21 2.60 -9.01
CA ALA A 326 -13.22 2.48 -7.97
C ALA A 326 -14.32 1.50 -8.39
N TYR A 327 -14.80 1.60 -9.64
CA TYR A 327 -15.79 0.69 -10.20
C TYR A 327 -15.30 -0.77 -10.24
N ASP A 328 -14.11 -1.01 -10.81
CA ASP A 328 -13.51 -2.35 -10.91
C ASP A 328 -13.30 -2.97 -9.52
N THR A 329 -12.87 -2.16 -8.55
CA THR A 329 -12.69 -2.60 -7.16
C THR A 329 -14.03 -3.02 -6.55
N SER A 330 -15.11 -2.28 -6.81
CA SER A 330 -16.45 -2.64 -6.34
C SER A 330 -16.94 -3.96 -6.95
N LEU A 331 -16.67 -4.20 -8.25
CA LEU A 331 -17.01 -5.44 -8.91
C LEU A 331 -16.19 -6.61 -8.34
N PHE A 332 -14.90 -6.42 -8.14
CA PHE A 332 -14.04 -7.41 -7.50
C PHE A 332 -14.55 -7.76 -6.10
N ALA A 333 -14.84 -6.76 -5.27
CA ALA A 333 -15.29 -6.97 -3.90
C ALA A 333 -16.61 -7.76 -3.80
N ARG A 334 -17.54 -7.55 -4.74
CA ARG A 334 -18.85 -8.25 -4.76
C ARG A 334 -18.77 -9.70 -5.23
N HIS A 335 -17.85 -10.02 -6.14
CA HIS A 335 -17.82 -11.31 -6.83
C HIS A 335 -16.64 -12.20 -6.43
N SER A 336 -15.67 -11.67 -5.68
CA SER A 336 -14.49 -12.44 -5.29
C SER A 336 -14.86 -13.52 -4.27
N PRO A 337 -14.57 -14.81 -4.54
CA PRO A 337 -14.71 -15.87 -3.55
C PRO A 337 -13.74 -15.71 -2.38
N LEU A 338 -12.68 -14.91 -2.56
CA LEU A 338 -11.71 -14.57 -1.51
C LEU A 338 -12.27 -13.59 -0.47
N LEU A 339 -13.46 -13.02 -0.73
CA LEU A 339 -14.12 -12.07 0.16
C LEU A 339 -15.53 -12.59 0.53
N PRO A 340 -15.64 -13.74 1.22
CA PRO A 340 -16.95 -14.35 1.55
C PRO A 340 -17.82 -13.49 2.46
N ARG A 341 -17.23 -12.54 3.20
CA ARG A 341 -17.95 -11.54 4.00
C ARG A 341 -18.72 -10.51 3.17
N ARG A 342 -18.40 -10.38 1.87
CA ARG A 342 -19.02 -9.45 0.91
C ARG A 342 -20.07 -10.09 -0.01
N GLN A 343 -20.19 -11.41 0.02
CA GLN A 343 -21.14 -12.10 -0.82
C GLN A 343 -22.56 -11.80 -0.33
N ARG A 344 -23.40 -11.27 -1.23
CA ARG A 344 -24.82 -11.13 -0.96
C ARG A 344 -25.42 -12.50 -0.69
N ILE A 345 -26.03 -12.66 0.48
CA ILE A 345 -27.03 -13.72 0.64
C ILE A 345 -28.17 -13.33 -0.31
N GLN A 346 -28.46 -14.17 -1.31
CA GLN A 346 -29.70 -14.08 -2.09
C GLN A 346 -30.88 -14.31 -1.12
N GLN A 347 -31.27 -13.28 -0.37
CA GLN A 347 -32.59 -13.22 0.23
C GLN A 347 -33.42 -12.30 -0.66
N ASP A 348 -34.20 -12.92 -1.54
CA ASP A 348 -35.33 -12.29 -2.23
C ASP A 348 -36.24 -11.66 -1.18
N ASN A 349 -36.06 -10.36 -0.93
CA ASN A 349 -36.94 -9.59 -0.06
C ASN A 349 -37.91 -8.76 -0.94
N PRO A 350 -39.14 -9.26 -1.20
CA PRO A 350 -40.07 -8.66 -2.16
C PRO A 350 -40.50 -7.24 -1.80
N VAL A 351 -40.33 -6.81 -0.55
CA VAL A 351 -40.65 -5.44 -0.09
C VAL A 351 -39.73 -4.39 -0.74
N ARG A 352 -38.47 -4.75 -1.06
CA ARG A 352 -37.52 -3.80 -1.69
C ARG A 352 -37.82 -3.55 -3.18
N ARG A 353 -38.52 -4.45 -3.89
CA ARG A 353 -38.92 -4.22 -5.30
C ARG A 353 -39.95 -3.10 -5.45
N SER A 354 -40.91 -2.96 -4.53
CA SER A 354 -41.99 -1.96 -4.68
C SER A 354 -41.58 -0.52 -4.30
N ALA A 355 -40.56 -0.36 -3.46
CA ALA A 355 -40.04 0.98 -3.10
C ALA A 355 -39.26 1.61 -4.27
N MET A 356 -38.65 0.80 -5.13
CA MET A 356 -37.86 1.25 -6.29
C MET A 356 -38.71 1.94 -7.37
N GLU A 357 -40.00 1.61 -7.48
CA GLU A 357 -40.89 2.16 -8.53
C GLU A 357 -41.55 3.50 -8.15
N SER A 358 -41.47 3.96 -6.89
CA SER A 358 -42.34 5.06 -6.41
C SER A 358 -41.67 6.37 -5.98
N THR A 359 -40.34 6.46 -5.88
CA THR A 359 -39.67 7.69 -5.41
C THR A 359 -38.58 8.18 -6.37
N GLY A 360 -38.99 8.63 -7.55
CA GLY A 360 -38.18 9.52 -8.38
C GLY A 360 -38.28 10.94 -7.84
N ARG A 361 -37.13 11.55 -7.49
CA ARG A 361 -36.91 12.92 -6.96
C ARG A 361 -36.88 13.01 -5.42
N PHE A 362 -35.78 12.60 -4.79
CA PHE A 362 -35.14 13.27 -3.63
C PHE A 362 -33.85 12.55 -3.18
N ALA A 363 -32.92 12.29 -4.12
CA ALA A 363 -31.62 11.67 -3.78
C ALA A 363 -30.51 12.28 -4.65
N GLN A 364 -29.86 13.35 -4.17
CA GLN A 364 -28.70 13.96 -4.84
C GLN A 364 -27.54 14.25 -3.86
N HIS A 365 -27.51 13.59 -2.70
CA HIS A 365 -26.36 13.64 -1.77
C HIS A 365 -25.86 12.27 -1.31
N ILE A 366 -26.55 11.19 -1.68
CA ILE A 366 -26.15 9.80 -1.41
C ILE A 366 -26.27 9.04 -2.73
N HIS A 367 -25.34 9.27 -3.65
CA HIS A 367 -25.34 8.57 -4.95
C HIS A 367 -24.03 7.82 -5.24
N GLN A 368 -23.19 7.59 -4.23
CA GLN A 368 -21.86 7.00 -4.42
C GLN A 368 -21.73 5.48 -4.24
N LEU A 369 -22.81 4.71 -4.27
CA LEU A 369 -22.71 3.23 -4.27
C LEU A 369 -23.79 2.49 -5.07
N ARG A 370 -24.58 3.24 -5.83
CA ARG A 370 -25.43 2.69 -6.87
C ARG A 370 -24.95 3.21 -8.22
N VAL A 371 -24.07 2.45 -8.86
CA VAL A 371 -23.87 2.55 -10.31
C VAL A 371 -23.90 1.13 -10.88
N ALA A 372 -24.72 0.97 -11.92
CA ALA A 372 -25.06 -0.21 -12.73
C ALA A 372 -26.28 -1.03 -12.27
N GLU A 373 -27.48 -0.54 -12.62
CA GLU A 373 -28.50 -1.38 -13.28
C GLU A 373 -28.30 -1.32 -14.79
#